data_AF-A0A6G1FXI2-F1
#
_entry.id   AF-A0A6G1FXI2-F1
#
_cell.length_a   1.000
_cell.length_b   1.000
_cell.length_c   1.000
_cell.angle_alpha   90.00
_cell.angle_beta   90.00
_cell.angle_gamma   90.00
#
_symmetry.space_group_name_H-M   'P 1'
#
loop_
_entity.id
_entity.type
_entity.pdbx_description
1 polymer ?
#
loop_
_entity_poly.entity_id
_entity_poly.type
_entity_poly.pdbx_seq_one_letter_code
_entity_poly.pdbx_strand_id
1 'polypeptide(L)'
;QPSSNPSKKCTPHILPCRVHHHGAIAATTRHWNPREDALAASPSGVSKQRTHTAYFRGRKLKGTKVDVPEGYKAGVILRRSSEPIQEPAGEESDEEDAAGETYPVREEGSFDGFMVWGHDVLPDPVEDTYIRGVDEWIGFAEAM
;
A
#
# COMPACT_ATOMS: atom_id res chain seq x y z
N GLN A 1 29.74 6.25 -2.08
CA GLN A 1 29.03 5.24 -1.27
C GLN A 1 27.61 5.74 -1.04
N PRO A 2 26.55 5.10 -1.56
CA PRO A 2 25.20 5.49 -1.16
C PRO A 2 24.98 4.97 0.26
N SER A 3 24.73 5.89 1.18
CA SER A 3 24.44 5.60 2.58
C SER A 3 23.11 4.84 2.67
N SER A 4 23.20 3.54 2.95
CA SER A 4 22.07 2.68 3.28
C SER A 4 21.51 3.07 4.65
N ASN A 5 20.70 4.13 4.69
CA ASN A 5 19.83 4.36 5.85
C ASN A 5 18.73 3.27 5.83
N PRO A 6 18.50 2.56 6.94
CA PRO A 6 17.46 1.54 6.97
C PRO A 6 16.10 2.16 6.69
N SER A 7 15.39 1.63 5.69
CA SER A 7 14.04 2.06 5.31
C SER A 7 13.11 1.99 6.53
N LYS A 8 12.32 3.03 6.78
CA LYS A 8 11.34 3.01 7.88
C LYS A 8 10.25 1.99 7.58
N LYS A 9 10.09 0.99 8.45
CA LYS A 9 8.96 0.03 8.37
C LYS A 9 7.65 0.70 8.79
N CYS A 10 6.57 0.44 8.05
CA CYS A 10 5.23 0.93 8.37
C CYS A 10 4.14 -0.07 7.93
N THR A 11 2.88 0.25 8.23
CA THR A 11 1.72 -0.52 7.79
C THR A 11 0.74 0.42 7.08
N PRO A 12 0.62 0.35 5.75
CA PRO A 12 -0.37 1.10 5.01
C PRO A 12 -1.80 0.67 5.36
N HIS A 13 -2.74 1.62 5.32
CA HIS A 13 -4.15 1.37 5.59
C HIS A 13 -5.01 1.91 4.44
N ILE A 14 -5.73 1.02 3.77
CA ILE A 14 -6.71 1.35 2.73
C ILE A 14 -8.07 1.53 3.41
N LEU A 15 -8.55 2.77 3.45
CA LEU A 15 -9.82 3.12 4.09
C LEU A 15 -10.98 3.07 3.08
N PRO A 16 -12.21 2.71 3.49
CA PRO A 16 -13.38 2.69 2.61
C PRO A 16 -13.97 4.11 2.44
N CYS A 17 -13.10 5.11 2.29
CA CYS A 17 -13.47 6.50 2.13
C CYS A 17 -12.31 7.32 1.54
N ARG A 18 -12.64 8.46 0.92
CA ARG A 18 -11.66 9.44 0.44
C ARG A 18 -11.38 10.50 1.51
N VAL A 19 -10.10 10.77 1.76
CA VAL A 19 -9.65 11.93 2.52
C VAL A 19 -9.15 12.99 1.53
N HIS A 20 -9.75 14.18 1.56
CA HIS A 20 -9.45 15.24 0.58
C HIS A 20 -8.09 15.92 0.76
N HIS A 21 -7.52 15.82 1.96
CA HIS A 21 -6.27 16.48 2.30
C HIS A 21 -5.14 15.46 2.39
N HIS A 22 -4.02 15.81 1.76
CA HIS A 22 -2.76 15.07 1.86
C HIS A 22 -1.83 15.81 2.83
N GLY A 23 -1.00 15.06 3.54
CA GLY A 23 0.00 15.62 4.45
C GLY A 23 0.22 14.77 5.69
N ALA A 24 1.27 15.10 6.42
CA ALA A 24 1.53 14.48 7.70
C ALA A 24 0.47 14.92 8.71
N ILE A 25 -0.07 13.95 9.46
CA ILE A 25 -0.94 14.20 10.60
C ILE A 25 -0.33 13.54 11.83
N ALA A 26 -0.34 14.25 12.96
CA ALA A 26 -0.04 13.65 14.25
C ALA A 26 -1.24 12.79 14.69
N ALA A 27 -1.39 11.62 14.06
CA ALA A 27 -2.41 10.64 14.41
C ALA A 27 -2.07 10.05 15.79
N THR A 28 -2.76 10.53 16.82
CA THR A 28 -2.70 9.91 18.15
C THR A 28 -3.55 8.64 18.19
N THR A 29 -3.26 7.74 19.13
CA THR A 29 -4.06 6.53 19.40
C THR A 29 -5.51 6.81 19.79
N ARG A 30 -5.86 8.06 20.08
CA ARG A 30 -7.25 8.53 20.23
C ARG A 30 -8.02 8.52 18.91
N HIS A 31 -7.37 8.84 17.80
CA HIS A 31 -8.01 9.07 16.50
C HIS A 31 -7.87 7.88 15.56
N TRP A 32 -6.81 7.10 15.71
CA TRP A 32 -6.55 5.89 14.94
C TRP A 32 -5.90 4.85 15.84
N ASN A 33 -6.60 3.75 16.10
CA ASN A 33 -6.11 2.64 16.92
C ASN A 33 -6.70 1.31 16.45
N PRO A 34 -6.20 0.76 15.34
CA PRO A 34 -6.49 -0.61 14.93
C PRO A 34 -6.17 -1.59 16.04
N ARG A 35 -7.16 -2.42 16.41
CA ARG A 35 -6.99 -3.50 17.38
C ARG A 35 -7.24 -4.82 16.68
N GLU A 36 -6.35 -5.78 16.91
CA GLU A 36 -6.56 -7.16 16.49
C GLU A 36 -7.73 -7.75 17.29
N ASP A 37 -8.69 -8.33 16.58
CA ASP A 37 -9.81 -9.07 17.16
C ASP A 37 -9.48 -10.57 17.17
N ALA A 38 -10.36 -11.38 17.77
CA ALA A 38 -10.25 -12.83 17.70
C ALA A 38 -10.26 -13.34 16.24
N LEU A 39 -9.61 -14.49 16.02
CA LEU A 39 -9.60 -15.18 14.73
C LEU A 39 -11.03 -15.44 14.26
N ALA A 40 -11.45 -14.75 13.20
CA ALA A 40 -12.73 -15.02 12.57
C ALA A 40 -12.57 -16.20 11.60
N ALA A 41 -13.61 -17.02 11.50
CA ALA A 41 -13.68 -18.00 10.42
C ALA A 41 -13.69 -17.23 9.09
N SER A 42 -12.77 -17.57 8.19
CA SER A 42 -12.84 -17.06 6.82
C SER A 42 -14.18 -17.49 6.20
N PRO A 43 -14.86 -16.64 5.40
CA PRO A 43 -16.04 -17.05 4.64
C PRO A 43 -15.76 -18.25 3.72
N SER A 44 -14.50 -18.47 3.32
CA SER A 44 -14.07 -19.64 2.53
C SER A 44 -13.81 -20.91 3.35
N GLY A 45 -13.85 -20.87 4.69
CA GLY A 45 -13.62 -22.03 5.57
C GLY A 45 -12.20 -22.61 5.56
N VAL A 46 -11.29 -22.06 4.74
CA VAL A 46 -9.97 -22.67 4.44
C VAL A 46 -8.87 -22.19 5.41
N SER A 47 -9.01 -21.02 6.03
CA SER A 47 -8.03 -20.50 7.00
C SER A 47 -8.66 -19.56 8.04
N LYS A 48 -7.99 -19.42 9.20
CA LYS A 48 -8.36 -18.43 10.22
C LYS A 48 -7.70 -17.10 9.84
N GLN A 49 -8.48 -16.10 9.44
CA GLN A 49 -7.94 -14.77 9.13
C GLN A 49 -7.92 -13.91 10.40
N ARG A 50 -6.79 -13.24 10.64
CA ARG A 50 -6.72 -12.20 11.69
C ARG A 50 -7.55 -11.00 11.24
N THR A 51 -8.58 -10.69 12.02
CA THR A 51 -9.43 -9.53 11.77
C THR A 51 -9.08 -8.41 12.73
N HIS A 52 -9.39 -7.19 12.32
CA HIS A 52 -9.12 -6.00 13.12
C HIS A 52 -10.36 -5.11 13.19
N THR A 53 -10.46 -4.35 14.27
CA THR A 53 -11.46 -3.28 14.42
C THR A 53 -10.74 -1.95 14.64
N ALA A 54 -11.21 -0.92 13.94
CA ALA A 54 -10.82 0.47 14.15
C ALA A 54 -12.06 1.37 14.07
N TYR A 55 -11.92 2.61 14.53
CA TYR A 55 -12.95 3.63 14.37
C TYR A 55 -12.35 4.84 13.67
N PHE A 56 -12.99 5.29 12.60
CA PHE A 56 -12.58 6.49 11.87
C PHE A 56 -13.76 7.46 11.79
N ARG A 57 -13.58 8.68 12.32
CA ARG A 57 -14.64 9.71 12.36
C ARG A 57 -15.97 9.19 12.97
N GLY A 58 -15.88 8.34 13.99
CA GLY A 58 -17.04 7.74 14.67
C GLY A 58 -17.66 6.53 13.96
N ARG A 59 -17.15 6.12 12.79
CA ARG A 59 -17.63 4.96 12.04
C ARG A 59 -16.77 3.74 12.36
N LYS A 60 -17.42 2.61 12.66
CA LYS A 60 -16.74 1.33 12.90
C LYS A 60 -16.23 0.75 11.59
N LEU A 61 -14.97 0.32 11.59
CA LEU A 61 -14.31 -0.34 10.48
C LEU A 61 -13.93 -1.75 10.90
N LYS A 62 -14.14 -2.70 10.00
CA LYS A 62 -13.63 -4.08 10.13
C LYS A 62 -12.59 -4.29 9.05
N GLY A 63 -11.42 -4.80 9.43
CA GLY A 63 -10.28 -4.87 8.54
C GLY A 63 -9.60 -6.22 8.55
N THR A 64 -8.93 -6.50 7.44
CA THR A 64 -8.14 -7.69 7.22
C THR A 64 -6.74 -7.27 6.78
N LYS A 65 -5.72 -7.97 7.27
CA LYS A 65 -4.34 -7.79 6.79
C LYS A 65 -4.15 -8.61 5.52
N VAL A 66 -3.58 -7.99 4.49
CA VAL A 66 -3.07 -8.63 3.28
C VAL A 66 -1.55 -8.58 3.36
N ASP A 67 -0.91 -9.74 3.31
CA ASP A 67 0.55 -9.82 3.31
C ASP A 67 1.08 -9.61 1.89
N VAL A 68 2.32 -9.11 1.79
CA VAL A 68 3.01 -9.06 0.49
C VAL A 68 3.22 -10.49 -0.01
N PRO A 69 2.95 -10.81 -1.29
CA PRO A 69 3.11 -12.17 -1.82
C PRO A 69 4.52 -12.71 -1.64
N GLU A 70 4.62 -14.04 -1.57
CA GLU A 70 5.90 -14.73 -1.53
C GLU A 70 6.74 -14.41 -2.77
N GLY A 71 8.07 -14.38 -2.64
CA GLY A 71 8.98 -13.98 -3.72
C GLY A 71 9.21 -12.46 -3.83
N TYR A 72 8.37 -11.64 -3.21
CA TYR A 72 8.56 -10.19 -3.15
C TYR A 72 9.26 -9.76 -1.86
N LYS A 73 10.24 -8.84 -1.96
CA LYS A 73 11.07 -8.42 -0.82
C LYS A 73 10.29 -7.69 0.27
N ALA A 74 9.41 -6.78 -0.14
CA ALA A 74 8.52 -5.95 0.67
C ALA A 74 7.83 -4.95 -0.27
N GLY A 75 6.69 -4.40 0.13
CA GLY A 75 6.18 -3.20 -0.49
C GLY A 75 7.05 -1.98 -0.14
N VAL A 76 7.24 -1.07 -1.09
CA VAL A 76 8.04 0.16 -0.91
C VAL A 76 7.16 1.40 -1.06
N ILE A 77 7.43 2.42 -0.24
CA ILE A 77 6.83 3.74 -0.36
C ILE A 77 7.82 4.63 -1.11
N LEU A 78 7.43 5.04 -2.31
CA LEU A 78 8.23 5.92 -3.15
C LEU A 78 7.69 7.34 -3.09
N ARG A 79 8.60 8.31 -2.95
CA ARG A 79 8.29 9.72 -3.13
C ARG A 79 8.99 10.25 -4.37
N ARG A 80 8.18 10.80 -5.28
CA ARG A 80 8.66 11.52 -6.47
C ARG A 80 9.11 12.92 -6.08
N SER A 81 10.23 13.37 -6.64
CA SER A 81 10.67 14.77 -6.58
C SER A 81 9.69 15.67 -7.35
N SER A 82 9.65 16.95 -6.99
CA SER A 82 8.93 17.97 -7.76
C SER A 82 9.72 18.49 -8.96
N GLU A 83 11.04 18.32 -8.94
CA GLU A 83 11.94 18.80 -9.99
C GLU A 83 12.32 17.67 -10.93
N PRO A 84 12.24 17.88 -12.26
CA PRO A 84 12.69 16.89 -13.23
C PRO A 84 14.21 16.81 -13.25
N ILE A 85 14.73 15.66 -13.72
CA ILE A 85 16.15 15.50 -14.03
C ILE A 85 16.45 16.37 -15.25
N GLN A 86 17.40 17.30 -15.12
CA GLN A 86 17.93 18.02 -16.28
C GLN A 86 18.86 17.07 -17.03
N GLU A 87 18.51 16.73 -18.27
CA GLU A 87 19.43 16.02 -19.14
C GLU A 87 20.61 16.95 -19.49
N PRO A 88 21.86 16.44 -19.52
CA PRO A 88 22.99 17.23 -19.98
C PRO A 88 22.74 17.62 -21.43
N ALA A 89 22.83 18.92 -21.73
CA ALA A 89 22.74 19.43 -23.10
C ALA A 89 23.92 18.91 -23.93
N GLY A 90 23.73 17.77 -24.61
CA GLY A 90 24.78 17.15 -25.40
C GLY A 90 24.41 15.75 -25.85
N GLU A 91 23.47 15.65 -26.78
CA GLU A 91 23.48 14.73 -27.93
C GLU A 91 22.20 15.03 -28.73
N GLU A 92 22.35 15.57 -29.95
CA GLU A 92 21.27 15.68 -30.93
C GLU A 92 20.80 14.26 -31.27
N SER A 93 19.79 13.77 -30.56
CA SER A 93 19.07 12.56 -30.93
C SER A 93 17.95 12.96 -31.89
N ASP A 94 18.16 12.71 -33.18
CA ASP A 94 17.16 12.81 -34.26
C ASP A 94 16.10 11.70 -34.12
N GLU A 95 15.35 11.68 -33.03
CA GLU A 95 14.15 10.84 -32.88
C GLU A 95 13.00 11.70 -32.34
N GLU A 96 11.98 11.91 -33.19
CA GLU A 96 10.70 12.57 -32.88
C GLU A 96 9.83 11.77 -31.91
N ASP A 97 10.41 11.17 -30.87
CA ASP A 97 9.67 10.68 -29.72
C ASP A 97 9.87 11.68 -28.60
N ALA A 98 8.80 12.38 -28.23
CA ALA A 98 8.78 13.35 -27.15
C ALA A 98 9.38 12.73 -25.87
N ALA A 99 10.66 13.01 -25.61
CA ALA A 99 11.35 12.61 -24.39
C ALA A 99 10.56 13.16 -23.20
N GLY A 100 9.78 12.29 -22.55
CA GLY A 100 8.94 12.66 -21.42
C GLY A 100 9.82 13.08 -20.23
N GLU A 101 9.36 14.08 -19.48
CA GLU A 101 10.07 14.54 -18.29
C GLU A 101 10.32 13.40 -17.29
N THR A 102 11.58 13.08 -17.00
CA THR A 102 11.97 12.14 -15.93
C THR A 102 12.07 12.82 -14.58
N TYR A 103 11.52 12.19 -13.54
CA TYR A 103 11.55 12.70 -12.16
C TYR A 103 12.25 11.71 -11.23
N PRO A 104 13.20 12.17 -10.38
CA PRO A 104 13.81 11.31 -9.38
C PRO A 104 12.76 10.75 -8.41
N VAL A 105 12.92 9.47 -8.04
CA VAL A 105 12.14 8.82 -6.99
C VAL A 105 13.07 8.39 -5.85
N ARG A 106 12.59 8.53 -4.62
CA ARG A 106 13.30 8.08 -3.42
C ARG A 106 12.41 7.18 -2.59
N GLU A 107 12.99 6.14 -2.01
CA GLU A 107 12.35 5.30 -1.01
C GLU A 107 12.23 6.04 0.34
N GLU A 108 11.00 6.16 0.86
CA GLU A 108 10.72 6.72 2.18
C GLU A 108 10.46 5.65 3.24
N GLY A 109 10.14 4.42 2.83
CA GLY A 109 9.87 3.33 3.75
C GLY A 109 9.47 2.04 3.04
N SER A 110 9.29 0.99 3.85
CA SER A 110 8.85 -0.32 3.38
C SER A 110 7.76 -0.91 4.28
N PHE A 111 7.05 -1.91 3.78
CA PHE A 111 5.99 -2.62 4.50
C PHE A 111 5.91 -4.09 4.08
N ASP A 112 5.53 -4.96 5.00
CA ASP A 112 5.42 -6.42 4.76
C ASP A 112 3.97 -6.85 4.47
N GLY A 113 3.04 -5.91 4.55
CA GLY A 113 1.62 -6.08 4.27
C GLY A 113 0.87 -4.79 4.53
N PHE A 114 -0.39 -4.76 4.13
CA PHE A 114 -1.27 -3.61 4.31
C PHE A 114 -2.63 -4.03 4.85
N MET A 115 -3.37 -3.09 5.41
CA MET A 115 -4.72 -3.33 5.92
C MET A 115 -5.74 -2.86 4.91
N VAL A 116 -6.72 -3.71 4.61
CA VAL A 116 -7.94 -3.34 3.88
C VAL A 116 -9.08 -3.24 4.88
N TRP A 117 -9.82 -2.13 4.83
CA TRP A 117 -10.91 -1.84 5.78
C TRP A 117 -12.26 -1.73 5.07
N GLY A 118 -13.27 -2.41 5.60
CA GLY A 118 -14.67 -2.28 5.23
C GLY A 118 -15.48 -1.55 6.30
N HIS A 119 -16.62 -0.96 5.90
CA HIS A 119 -17.52 -0.27 6.83
C HIS A 119 -18.40 -1.27 7.57
N ASP A 120 -18.14 -1.44 8.88
CA ASP A 120 -18.80 -2.36 9.81
C ASP A 120 -18.81 -3.87 9.42
N VAL A 121 -18.39 -4.19 8.19
CA VAL A 121 -18.32 -5.52 7.58
C VAL A 121 -16.89 -5.74 7.08
N LEU A 122 -16.41 -6.99 7.20
CA LEU A 122 -15.09 -7.35 6.66
C LEU A 122 -15.09 -7.23 5.13
N PRO A 123 -14.00 -6.77 4.52
CA PRO A 123 -13.82 -6.87 3.08
C PRO A 123 -13.95 -8.33 2.64
N ASP A 124 -14.72 -8.57 1.58
CA ASP A 124 -14.85 -9.90 0.97
C ASP A 124 -13.58 -10.22 0.18
N PRO A 125 -12.86 -11.32 0.45
CA PRO A 125 -11.64 -11.65 -0.28
C PRO A 125 -11.81 -11.82 -1.80
N VAL A 126 -12.99 -12.23 -2.25
CA VAL A 126 -13.29 -12.50 -3.67
C VAL A 126 -13.69 -11.23 -4.41
N GLU A 127 -14.42 -10.34 -3.76
CA GLU A 127 -14.94 -9.11 -4.39
C GLU A 127 -14.04 -7.89 -4.16
N ASP A 128 -13.26 -7.84 -3.08
CA ASP A 128 -12.40 -6.70 -2.78
C ASP A 128 -11.24 -6.62 -3.78
N THR A 129 -11.19 -5.52 -4.52
CA THR A 129 -10.22 -5.31 -5.60
C THR A 129 -8.77 -5.37 -5.14
N TYR A 130 -8.46 -4.95 -3.91
CA TYR A 130 -7.08 -4.94 -3.42
C TYR A 130 -6.64 -6.32 -2.97
N ILE A 131 -7.52 -7.06 -2.30
CA ILE A 131 -7.25 -8.44 -1.90
C ILE A 131 -7.08 -9.31 -3.14
N ARG A 132 -8.08 -9.29 -4.04
CA ARG A 132 -8.06 -10.05 -5.28
C ARG A 132 -6.87 -9.70 -6.18
N GLY A 133 -6.54 -8.42 -6.28
CA GLY A 133 -5.40 -7.97 -7.09
C GLY A 133 -4.06 -8.51 -6.59
N VAL A 134 -3.89 -8.64 -5.27
CA VAL A 134 -2.65 -9.18 -4.70
C VAL A 134 -2.64 -10.71 -4.73
N ASP A 135 -3.75 -11.35 -4.37
CA ASP A 135 -3.80 -12.80 -4.23
C ASP A 135 -3.90 -13.53 -5.58
N GLU A 136 -4.63 -12.98 -6.55
CA GLU A 136 -4.88 -13.64 -7.84
C GLU A 136 -3.99 -13.09 -8.96
N TRP A 137 -3.97 -11.76 -9.14
CA TRP A 137 -3.34 -11.17 -10.33
C TRP A 137 -1.82 -11.27 -10.29
N ILE A 138 -1.20 -11.07 -9.12
CA ILE A 138 0.25 -11.22 -8.98
C ILE A 138 0.66 -12.67 -9.23
N GLY A 139 -0.02 -13.63 -8.61
CA GLY A 139 0.24 -15.05 -8.85
C GLY A 139 0.02 -15.47 -10.32
N PHE A 140 -0.99 -14.91 -10.98
CA PHE A 140 -1.19 -15.13 -12.42
C PHE A 140 -0.04 -14.57 -13.27
N ALA A 141 0.45 -13.37 -12.95
CA ALA A 141 1.53 -12.74 -13.69
C ALA A 141 2.87 -13.49 -13.57
N GLU A 142 3.14 -14.17 -12.45
CA GLU A 142 4.33 -15.00 -12.26
C GLU A 142 4.29 -16.32 -13.05
N ALA A 143 3.10 -16.78 -13.42
CA ALA A 143 2.90 -18.03 -14.14
C ALA A 143 2.93 -17.88 -15.68
N MET A 144 3.02 -16.64 -16.19
CA MET A 144 3.18 -16.32 -17.62
C MET A 144 4.64 -16.13 -18.00
#